data_AF-A0AAD5IBE9-F1
#
_entry.id   AF-A0AAD5IBE9-F1
#
_cell.length_a   1.000
_cell.length_b   1.000
_cell.length_c   1.000
_cell.angle_alpha   90.00
_cell.angle_beta   90.00
_cell.angle_gamma   90.00
#
_symmetry.space_group_name_H-M   'P 1'
#
loop_
_entity.id
_entity.type
_entity.pdbx_description
1 polymer ?
#
loop_
_entity_poly.entity_id
_entity_poly.type
_entity_poly.pdbx_seq_one_letter_code
_entity_poly.pdbx_strand_id
1 'polypeptide(L)'
;MGKVIDLRHLINQGTHKLTYMPKEIERLVFLRTLDRFVVVGDPNGMGLGCLKNLNKLRGRLWLEGLGEVVDEAEAKNAQLMNKKNLVHLELVFDSVNNQQWDFSGGSEISSAEECNKDSAVLEALQPPPNLERLLISLCRSISLSPHWMVSLIHLKELHLYNCRNCEYLPANLGKLPLLEYLRIWGNEFVGIETSSSSSSSSSSSSSSSPLLMAFPKLNTLWIEYMCDWEEWEYKITAGDITIMPSLSHLYIQYCPKLKSLPDHLLHATSLESICLLSENCHCLKISQYHALVKDSSTPEAATDLYFSTQYSQSTWEQFKSCLWKQWWTYWRSPDYNLVRFCFIFIAALVHGKGKLNYLSMIIGAIYVSVLFVGINNCSTV
;
A
#
# COMPACT_ATOMS: atom_id res chain seq x y z
N MET A 1 12.04 -31.70 -20.33
CA MET A 1 11.14 -31.08 -21.35
C MET A 1 11.75 -31.03 -22.77
N GLY A 2 12.44 -32.08 -23.26
CA GLY A 2 13.08 -32.03 -24.60
C GLY A 2 12.14 -32.03 -25.82
N LYS A 3 10.82 -32.14 -25.62
CA LYS A 3 9.81 -32.36 -26.67
C LYS A 3 8.84 -31.19 -26.90
N VAL A 4 9.07 -30.04 -26.26
CA VAL A 4 8.08 -28.93 -26.22
C VAL A 4 8.67 -27.56 -26.61
N ILE A 5 9.76 -27.54 -27.39
CA ILE A 5 10.41 -26.29 -27.83
C ILE A 5 9.49 -25.37 -28.66
N ASP A 6 8.45 -25.93 -29.28
CA ASP A 6 7.45 -25.20 -30.06
C ASP A 6 6.25 -24.72 -29.22
N LEU A 7 6.32 -24.82 -27.88
CA LEU A 7 5.26 -24.33 -27.01
C LEU A 7 5.04 -22.83 -27.23
N ARG A 8 3.81 -22.46 -27.59
CA ARG A 8 3.42 -21.07 -27.80
C ARG A 8 2.64 -20.48 -26.63
N HIS A 9 1.98 -21.33 -25.85
CA HIS A 9 1.06 -20.89 -24.82
C HIS A 9 1.27 -21.71 -23.56
N LEU A 10 1.72 -21.06 -22.50
CA LEU A 10 1.77 -21.62 -21.16
C LEU A 10 0.86 -20.77 -20.28
N ILE A 11 -0.36 -21.25 -20.06
CA ILE A 11 -1.36 -20.57 -19.24
C ILE A 11 -1.23 -21.13 -17.83
N ASN A 12 -0.73 -20.31 -16.92
CA ASN A 12 -0.54 -20.66 -15.50
C ASN A 12 -1.14 -19.60 -14.57
N GLN A 13 -2.12 -18.84 -15.07
CA GLN A 13 -2.90 -17.94 -14.24
C GLN A 13 -3.57 -18.72 -13.09
N GLY A 14 -3.55 -18.16 -11.87
CA GLY A 14 -4.21 -18.74 -10.70
C GLY A 14 -3.47 -19.91 -10.04
N THR A 15 -2.29 -20.30 -10.54
CA THR A 15 -1.46 -21.35 -9.93
C THR A 15 -0.70 -20.83 -8.71
N HIS A 16 -1.39 -20.33 -7.69
CA HIS A 16 -0.82 -19.72 -6.47
C HIS A 16 0.18 -20.61 -5.72
N LYS A 17 0.06 -21.94 -5.82
CA LYS A 17 1.01 -22.91 -5.23
C LYS A 17 2.28 -23.14 -6.04
N LEU A 18 2.42 -22.53 -7.22
CA LEU A 18 3.64 -22.64 -8.02
C LEU A 18 4.75 -21.88 -7.30
N THR A 19 5.74 -22.61 -6.80
CA THR A 19 6.85 -22.06 -6.01
C THR A 19 8.14 -21.89 -6.80
N TYR A 20 8.24 -22.45 -8.02
CA TYR A 20 9.41 -22.31 -8.88
C TYR A 20 9.03 -22.48 -10.35
N MET A 21 9.91 -22.00 -11.24
CA MET A 21 9.84 -22.23 -12.68
C MET A 21 10.99 -23.16 -13.13
N PRO A 22 10.82 -24.01 -14.15
CA PRO A 22 11.90 -24.87 -14.66
C PRO A 22 12.85 -24.10 -15.59
N LYS A 23 14.17 -24.31 -15.47
CA LYS A 23 15.21 -23.60 -16.26
C LYS A 23 15.08 -23.75 -17.76
N GLU A 24 14.54 -24.87 -18.18
CA GLU A 24 14.25 -25.14 -19.58
C GLU A 24 13.27 -24.15 -20.21
N ILE A 25 12.55 -23.34 -19.42
CA ILE A 25 11.69 -22.27 -19.93
C ILE A 25 12.45 -21.27 -20.81
N GLU A 26 13.74 -21.03 -20.53
CA GLU A 26 14.60 -20.14 -21.33
C GLU A 26 14.75 -20.61 -22.79
N ARG A 27 14.49 -21.91 -23.05
CA ARG A 27 14.57 -22.53 -24.37
C ARG A 27 13.29 -22.35 -25.19
N LEU A 28 12.19 -21.90 -24.57
CA LEU A 28 10.88 -21.72 -25.22
C LEU A 28 10.82 -20.38 -25.98
N VAL A 29 11.73 -20.16 -26.92
CA VAL A 29 11.88 -18.88 -27.64
C VAL A 29 10.65 -18.47 -28.47
N PHE A 30 9.75 -19.41 -28.76
CA PHE A 30 8.49 -19.18 -29.45
C PHE A 30 7.30 -18.96 -28.52
N LEU A 31 7.51 -18.93 -27.20
CA LEU A 31 6.46 -18.73 -26.21
C LEU A 31 5.85 -17.34 -26.38
N ARG A 32 4.52 -17.32 -26.54
CA ARG A 32 3.72 -16.12 -26.77
C ARG A 32 2.95 -15.70 -25.53
N THR A 33 2.48 -16.64 -24.72
CA THR A 33 1.77 -16.32 -23.49
C THR A 33 2.38 -17.06 -22.32
N LEU A 34 2.59 -16.31 -21.25
CA LEU A 34 3.06 -16.76 -19.95
C LEU A 34 2.47 -15.81 -18.91
N ASP A 35 1.48 -16.29 -18.15
CA ASP A 35 0.74 -15.40 -17.25
C ASP A 35 1.52 -15.09 -15.98
N ARG A 36 2.15 -16.09 -15.35
CA ARG A 36 2.91 -15.96 -14.08
C ARG A 36 4.34 -16.49 -14.25
N PHE A 37 5.33 -15.76 -13.76
CA PHE A 37 6.72 -16.17 -13.68
C PHE A 37 7.23 -15.90 -12.26
N VAL A 38 7.75 -16.95 -11.62
CA VAL A 38 8.13 -16.95 -10.21
C VAL A 38 9.65 -17.00 -10.11
N VAL A 39 10.23 -16.03 -9.40
CA VAL A 39 11.66 -15.92 -9.08
C VAL A 39 11.91 -16.48 -7.68
N VAL A 40 12.97 -17.26 -7.52
CA VAL A 40 13.34 -17.88 -6.23
C VAL A 40 14.82 -17.62 -5.95
N GLY A 41 15.12 -17.08 -4.78
CA GLY A 41 16.47 -16.73 -4.33
C GLY A 41 17.31 -17.94 -3.86
N ASP A 42 17.52 -18.93 -4.72
CA ASP A 42 18.41 -20.07 -4.46
C ASP A 42 19.75 -19.88 -5.21
N PRO A 43 20.93 -20.17 -4.62
CA PRO A 43 22.22 -20.18 -5.31
C PRO A 43 22.33 -21.13 -6.51
N ASN A 44 21.52 -22.20 -6.57
CA ASN A 44 21.32 -23.04 -7.77
C ASN A 44 20.09 -22.61 -8.59
N GLY A 45 19.42 -21.56 -8.12
CA GLY A 45 18.10 -21.11 -8.46
C GLY A 45 17.98 -20.43 -9.81
N MET A 46 16.73 -20.42 -10.23
CA MET A 46 16.23 -19.86 -11.45
C MET A 46 16.11 -18.34 -11.34
N GLY A 47 17.14 -17.65 -11.83
CA GLY A 47 17.10 -16.19 -11.87
C GLY A 47 16.14 -15.65 -12.93
N LEU A 48 15.77 -14.38 -12.76
CA LEU A 48 14.94 -13.61 -13.69
C LEU A 48 15.51 -13.58 -15.12
N GLY A 49 16.81 -13.82 -15.26
CA GLY A 49 17.52 -13.95 -16.54
C GLY A 49 16.96 -15.01 -17.50
N CYS A 50 16.20 -16.00 -17.03
CA CYS A 50 15.57 -17.01 -17.91
C CYS A 50 14.55 -16.39 -18.89
N LEU A 51 14.06 -15.19 -18.59
CA LEU A 51 13.17 -14.42 -19.47
C LEU A 51 13.88 -13.77 -20.66
N LYS A 52 15.21 -13.76 -20.71
CA LYS A 52 16.03 -13.03 -21.70
C LYS A 52 15.61 -13.29 -23.15
N ASN A 53 15.37 -14.55 -23.48
CA ASN A 53 15.10 -14.96 -24.87
C ASN A 53 13.60 -15.01 -25.22
N LEU A 54 12.72 -14.78 -24.25
CA LEU A 54 11.26 -14.90 -24.41
C LEU A 54 10.64 -13.63 -25.01
N ASN A 55 11.17 -13.19 -26.15
CA ASN A 55 10.82 -11.90 -26.77
C ASN A 55 9.50 -11.93 -27.56
N LYS A 56 8.91 -13.12 -27.73
CA LYS A 56 7.60 -13.31 -28.38
C LYS A 56 6.43 -13.21 -27.40
N LEU A 57 6.71 -13.05 -26.10
CA LEU A 57 5.69 -12.84 -25.08
C LEU A 57 4.83 -11.63 -25.42
N ARG A 58 3.53 -11.78 -25.23
CA ARG A 58 2.51 -10.78 -25.52
C ARG A 58 1.38 -10.83 -24.50
N GLY A 59 0.67 -9.72 -24.38
CA GLY A 59 -0.45 -9.60 -23.45
C GLY A 59 0.03 -9.29 -22.04
N ARG A 60 -0.29 -10.17 -21.08
CA ARG A 60 0.00 -10.02 -19.65
C ARG A 60 1.22 -10.84 -19.24
N LEU A 61 2.02 -10.28 -18.34
CA LEU A 61 3.07 -11.00 -17.62
C LEU A 61 3.06 -10.56 -16.15
N TRP A 62 2.92 -11.51 -15.23
CA TRP A 62 3.08 -11.32 -13.78
C TRP A 62 4.42 -11.89 -13.35
N LEU A 63 5.29 -11.03 -12.83
CA LEU A 63 6.57 -11.37 -12.21
C LEU A 63 6.44 -11.33 -10.69
N GLU A 64 6.73 -12.44 -10.03
CA GLU A 64 6.65 -12.60 -8.59
C GLU A 64 7.97 -13.06 -8.00
N GLY A 65 8.26 -12.68 -6.76
CA GLY A 65 9.55 -12.97 -6.13
C GLY A 65 10.62 -11.94 -6.46
N LEU A 66 10.27 -10.72 -6.89
CA LEU A 66 11.28 -9.73 -7.30
C LEU A 66 12.19 -9.28 -6.14
N GLY A 67 11.76 -9.39 -4.88
CA GLY A 67 12.61 -9.15 -3.72
C GLY A 67 13.75 -10.18 -3.54
N GLU A 68 13.62 -11.35 -4.17
CA GLU A 68 14.59 -12.44 -4.13
C GLU A 68 15.69 -12.30 -5.22
N VAL A 69 15.50 -11.42 -6.20
CA VAL A 69 16.48 -11.17 -7.29
C VAL A 69 17.83 -10.76 -6.68
N VAL A 70 18.95 -11.34 -7.11
CA VAL A 70 20.24 -11.18 -6.42
C VAL A 70 20.79 -9.76 -6.58
N ASP A 71 20.79 -9.25 -7.81
CA ASP A 71 21.38 -7.96 -8.15
C ASP A 71 20.71 -7.28 -9.37
N GLU A 72 21.12 -6.04 -9.65
CA GLU A 72 20.67 -5.28 -10.82
C GLU A 72 21.02 -5.95 -12.16
N ALA A 73 22.11 -6.74 -12.21
CA ALA A 73 22.57 -7.36 -13.44
C ALA A 73 21.63 -8.50 -13.84
N GLU A 74 21.15 -9.28 -12.87
CA GLU A 74 20.12 -10.29 -13.04
C GLU A 74 18.80 -9.67 -13.53
N ALA A 75 18.36 -8.57 -12.89
CA ALA A 75 17.17 -7.84 -13.31
C ALA A 75 17.27 -7.36 -14.77
N LYS A 76 18.41 -6.74 -15.12
CA LYS A 76 18.69 -6.26 -16.47
C LYS A 76 18.78 -7.38 -17.50
N ASN A 77 19.29 -8.55 -17.10
CA ASN A 77 19.38 -9.72 -17.96
C ASN A 77 18.02 -10.25 -18.41
N ALA A 78 16.93 -9.94 -17.68
CA ALA A 78 15.57 -10.29 -18.08
C ALA A 78 15.13 -9.59 -19.38
N GLN A 79 15.75 -8.46 -19.74
CA GLN A 79 15.49 -7.70 -20.97
C GLN A 79 13.99 -7.48 -21.25
N LEU A 80 13.24 -6.91 -20.30
CA LEU A 80 11.80 -6.67 -20.47
C LEU A 80 11.52 -5.69 -21.62
N MET A 81 12.37 -4.69 -21.86
CA MET A 81 12.33 -3.80 -23.02
C MET A 81 12.18 -4.53 -24.37
N ASN A 82 12.72 -5.74 -24.51
CA ASN A 82 12.67 -6.51 -25.75
C ASN A 82 11.31 -7.19 -25.98
N LYS A 83 10.46 -7.27 -24.96
CA LYS A 83 9.14 -7.92 -25.00
C LYS A 83 8.06 -6.94 -25.49
N LYS A 84 8.26 -6.43 -26.71
CA LYS A 84 7.51 -5.30 -27.30
C LYS A 84 6.00 -5.48 -27.42
N ASN A 85 5.52 -6.72 -27.31
CA ASN A 85 4.10 -7.06 -27.42
C ASN A 85 3.42 -7.22 -26.05
N LEU A 86 4.13 -6.99 -24.94
CA LEU A 86 3.51 -6.89 -23.63
C LEU A 86 2.71 -5.59 -23.53
N VAL A 87 1.52 -5.73 -22.99
CA VAL A 87 0.55 -4.65 -22.82
C VAL A 87 0.19 -4.48 -21.33
N HIS A 88 0.35 -5.54 -20.55
CA HIS A 88 0.14 -5.55 -19.10
C HIS A 88 1.33 -6.21 -18.39
N LEU A 89 1.87 -5.53 -17.37
CA LEU A 89 2.95 -6.03 -16.53
C LEU A 89 2.57 -5.89 -15.05
N GLU A 90 2.74 -6.97 -14.29
CA GLU A 90 2.57 -6.98 -12.84
C GLU A 90 3.93 -7.32 -12.20
N LEU A 91 4.43 -6.45 -11.32
CA LEU A 91 5.72 -6.55 -10.63
C LEU A 91 5.46 -6.73 -9.13
N VAL A 92 5.72 -7.94 -8.62
CA VAL A 92 5.47 -8.30 -7.23
C VAL A 92 6.80 -8.61 -6.54
N PHE A 93 7.16 -7.77 -5.56
CA PHE A 93 8.41 -7.88 -4.79
C PHE A 93 8.32 -8.79 -3.57
N ASP A 94 7.13 -9.32 -3.26
CA ASP A 94 6.94 -10.27 -2.16
C ASP A 94 7.77 -11.54 -2.34
N SER A 95 8.15 -12.15 -1.23
CA SER A 95 8.74 -13.48 -1.23
C SER A 95 7.66 -14.51 -1.52
N VAL A 96 7.94 -15.43 -2.44
CA VAL A 96 7.04 -16.54 -2.82
C VAL A 96 6.73 -17.46 -1.62
N ASN A 97 7.58 -17.42 -0.59
CA ASN A 97 7.44 -18.22 0.61
C ASN A 97 6.56 -17.59 1.69
N ASN A 98 6.14 -16.33 1.51
CA ASN A 98 5.23 -15.67 2.43
C ASN A 98 3.81 -16.19 2.18
N GLN A 99 3.45 -17.30 2.85
CA GLN A 99 2.14 -17.95 2.67
C GLN A 99 0.97 -17.17 3.30
N GLN A 100 1.25 -16.03 3.92
CA GLN A 100 0.26 -15.12 4.45
C GLN A 100 0.29 -13.85 3.61
N TRP A 101 -0.75 -13.64 2.78
CA TRP A 101 -1.07 -12.32 2.26
C TRP A 101 -1.51 -11.48 3.47
N ASP A 102 -0.55 -11.00 4.23
CA ASP A 102 -0.82 -10.25 5.43
C ASP A 102 -1.17 -8.82 5.06
N PHE A 103 -2.47 -8.58 4.88
CA PHE A 103 -3.03 -7.24 4.71
C PHE A 103 -2.84 -6.37 5.96
N SER A 104 -2.36 -6.91 7.08
CA SER A 104 -2.13 -6.14 8.30
C SER A 104 -0.89 -5.26 8.26
N GLY A 105 -0.14 -5.27 7.15
CA GLY A 105 0.90 -4.27 6.91
C GLY A 105 1.88 -4.23 8.08
N GLY A 106 2.29 -5.40 8.57
CA GLY A 106 3.38 -5.51 9.52
C GLY A 106 4.58 -4.81 8.92
N SER A 107 4.87 -3.62 9.44
CA SER A 107 6.11 -2.88 9.19
C SER A 107 7.25 -3.69 9.82
N GLU A 108 7.62 -4.82 9.21
CA GLU A 108 8.95 -5.36 9.42
C GLU A 108 9.89 -4.28 8.90
N ILE A 109 10.69 -3.69 9.79
CA ILE A 109 11.71 -2.70 9.42
C ILE A 109 12.62 -3.37 8.41
N SER A 110 12.46 -3.00 7.13
CA SER A 110 13.28 -3.53 6.06
C SER A 110 14.58 -2.76 6.12
N SER A 111 15.69 -3.49 6.06
CA SER A 111 17.00 -2.86 6.18
C SER A 111 17.23 -1.87 5.02
N ALA A 112 18.02 -0.82 5.25
CA ALA A 112 18.35 0.12 4.19
C ALA A 112 19.00 -0.57 2.98
N GLU A 113 19.69 -1.70 3.21
CA GLU A 113 20.27 -2.54 2.15
C GLU A 113 19.20 -3.21 1.28
N GLU A 114 18.15 -3.76 1.88
CA GLU A 114 17.00 -4.32 1.15
C GLU A 114 16.27 -3.26 0.33
N CYS A 115 16.06 -2.07 0.89
CA CYS A 115 15.40 -0.97 0.18
C CYS A 115 16.23 -0.47 -1.01
N ASN A 116 17.56 -0.38 -0.84
CA ASN A 116 18.49 -0.04 -1.92
C ASN A 116 18.50 -1.10 -3.02
N LYS A 117 18.45 -2.38 -2.63
CA LYS A 117 18.40 -3.51 -3.56
C LYS A 117 17.12 -3.50 -4.39
N ASP A 118 15.95 -3.37 -3.77
CA ASP A 118 14.66 -3.30 -4.46
C ASP A 118 14.62 -2.09 -5.42
N SER A 119 15.21 -0.95 -5.01
CA SER A 119 15.35 0.24 -5.86
C SER A 119 16.21 -0.03 -7.12
N ALA A 120 17.37 -0.66 -6.94
CA ALA A 120 18.27 -1.01 -8.05
C ALA A 120 17.62 -2.03 -9.00
N VAL A 121 16.93 -3.03 -8.47
CA VAL A 121 16.16 -4.00 -9.26
C VAL A 121 15.05 -3.31 -10.04
N LEU A 122 14.27 -2.44 -9.39
CA LEU A 122 13.18 -1.69 -10.03
C LEU A 122 13.68 -0.84 -11.20
N GLU A 123 14.80 -0.14 -11.03
CA GLU A 123 15.43 0.65 -12.09
C GLU A 123 15.94 -0.23 -13.25
N ALA A 124 16.52 -1.39 -12.94
CA ALA A 124 17.10 -2.30 -13.92
C ALA A 124 16.08 -3.09 -14.76
N LEU A 125 14.84 -3.27 -14.27
CA LEU A 125 13.79 -4.05 -14.96
C LEU A 125 13.43 -3.49 -16.34
N GLN A 126 13.42 -2.15 -16.50
CA GLN A 126 13.15 -1.42 -17.75
C GLN A 126 12.03 -2.06 -18.60
N PRO A 127 10.75 -1.81 -18.27
CA PRO A 127 9.61 -2.37 -18.97
C PRO A 127 9.37 -1.70 -20.34
N PRO A 128 8.70 -2.39 -21.29
CA PRO A 128 8.51 -1.86 -22.63
C PRO A 128 7.59 -0.62 -22.67
N PRO A 129 7.81 0.34 -23.58
CA PRO A 129 7.06 1.60 -23.63
C PRO A 129 5.60 1.48 -24.13
N ASN A 130 5.21 0.28 -24.59
CA ASN A 130 3.86 -0.01 -25.11
C ASN A 130 2.90 -0.53 -24.02
N LEU A 131 3.31 -0.52 -22.75
CA LEU A 131 2.43 -0.95 -21.66
C LEU A 131 1.23 -0.01 -21.54
N GLU A 132 0.04 -0.61 -21.45
CA GLU A 132 -1.21 0.09 -21.12
C GLU A 132 -1.56 -0.06 -19.63
N ARG A 133 -1.08 -1.14 -18.98
CA ARG A 133 -1.34 -1.42 -17.56
C ARG A 133 -0.06 -1.83 -16.83
N LEU A 134 0.17 -1.23 -15.68
CA LEU A 134 1.30 -1.55 -14.80
C LEU A 134 0.79 -1.70 -13.36
N LEU A 135 1.19 -2.79 -12.71
CA LEU A 135 1.00 -3.01 -11.29
C LEU A 135 2.36 -3.17 -10.64
N ILE A 136 2.60 -2.44 -9.55
CA ILE A 136 3.77 -2.61 -8.68
C ILE A 136 3.23 -2.89 -7.29
N SER A 137 3.67 -4.00 -6.69
CA SER A 137 3.25 -4.36 -5.34
C SER A 137 4.41 -4.78 -4.45
N LEU A 138 4.30 -4.42 -3.16
CA LEU A 138 5.20 -4.82 -2.08
C LEU A 138 6.66 -4.39 -2.31
N CYS A 139 6.85 -3.36 -3.15
CA CYS A 139 8.17 -2.81 -3.42
C CYS A 139 8.67 -2.03 -2.20
N ARG A 140 9.85 -2.38 -1.69
CA ARG A 140 10.46 -1.73 -0.52
C ARG A 140 11.44 -0.63 -0.93
N SER A 141 11.38 -0.16 -2.18
CA SER A 141 12.27 0.88 -2.70
C SER A 141 12.24 2.14 -1.83
N ILE A 142 13.41 2.77 -1.68
CA ILE A 142 13.56 4.06 -0.97
C ILE A 142 12.79 5.18 -1.69
N SER A 143 12.69 5.10 -3.01
CA SER A 143 11.93 6.03 -3.83
C SER A 143 11.31 5.31 -5.02
N LEU A 144 10.02 5.53 -5.25
CA LEU A 144 9.29 4.95 -6.36
C LEU A 144 9.43 5.80 -7.64
N SER A 145 10.64 6.22 -8.01
CA SER A 145 10.88 7.15 -9.12
C SER A 145 11.82 6.64 -10.24
N PRO A 146 11.70 5.39 -10.72
CA PRO A 146 12.58 4.89 -11.77
C PRO A 146 12.53 5.73 -13.06
N HIS A 147 13.67 5.87 -13.73
CA HIS A 147 13.81 6.75 -14.90
C HIS A 147 12.98 6.28 -16.09
N TRP A 148 12.77 4.98 -16.24
CA TRP A 148 11.98 4.44 -17.34
C TRP A 148 10.48 4.78 -17.22
N MET A 149 9.98 5.21 -16.06
CA MET A 149 8.55 5.46 -15.85
C MET A 149 7.99 6.56 -16.75
N VAL A 150 8.77 7.62 -17.01
CA VAL A 150 8.37 8.70 -17.94
C VAL A 150 8.27 8.24 -19.40
N SER A 151 8.85 7.08 -19.72
CA SER A 151 8.81 6.52 -21.08
C SER A 151 7.53 5.72 -21.36
N LEU A 152 6.70 5.48 -20.34
CA LEU A 152 5.45 4.72 -20.46
C LEU A 152 4.29 5.58 -20.96
N ILE A 153 4.47 6.21 -22.12
CA ILE A 153 3.53 7.19 -22.68
C ILE A 153 2.15 6.61 -23.03
N HIS A 154 2.04 5.28 -23.18
CA HIS A 154 0.79 4.56 -23.48
C HIS A 154 0.07 4.04 -22.23
N LEU A 155 0.63 4.27 -21.03
CA LEU A 155 0.09 3.75 -19.79
C LEU A 155 -1.26 4.41 -19.46
N LYS A 156 -2.31 3.60 -19.31
CA LYS A 156 -3.66 4.02 -18.96
C LYS A 156 -4.00 3.70 -17.50
N GLU A 157 -3.52 2.57 -17.00
CA GLU A 157 -3.82 2.09 -15.65
C GLU A 157 -2.52 1.85 -14.87
N LEU A 158 -2.40 2.47 -13.70
CA LEU A 158 -1.32 2.22 -12.75
C LEU A 158 -1.89 1.80 -11.40
N HIS A 159 -1.34 0.72 -10.86
CA HIS A 159 -1.68 0.22 -9.54
C HIS A 159 -0.43 0.13 -8.68
N LEU A 160 -0.48 0.73 -7.49
CA LEU A 160 0.57 0.71 -6.49
C LEU A 160 0.00 0.08 -5.21
N TYR A 161 0.52 -1.07 -4.82
CA TYR A 161 0.04 -1.83 -3.66
C TYR A 161 1.16 -2.03 -2.62
N ASN A 162 1.01 -1.46 -1.43
CA ASN A 162 1.94 -1.58 -0.31
C ASN A 162 3.40 -1.27 -0.68
N CYS A 163 3.60 -0.28 -1.54
CA CYS A 163 4.92 0.22 -1.85
C CYS A 163 5.38 1.14 -0.70
N ARG A 164 6.53 0.83 -0.10
CA ARG A 164 7.05 1.60 1.03
C ARG A 164 7.49 2.99 0.57
N ASN A 165 7.48 3.95 1.49
CA ASN A 165 7.99 5.30 1.25
C ASN A 165 7.28 6.03 0.09
N CYS A 166 6.04 5.64 -0.22
CA CYS A 166 5.15 6.38 -1.12
C CYS A 166 4.57 7.62 -0.42
N GLU A 167 5.36 8.30 0.42
CA GLU A 167 4.98 9.55 1.04
C GLU A 167 4.52 10.54 -0.03
N TYR A 168 5.19 10.59 -1.18
CA TYR A 168 4.75 11.40 -2.30
C TYR A 168 4.65 10.57 -3.57
N LEU A 169 3.59 10.77 -4.35
CA LEU A 169 3.63 10.37 -5.76
C LEU A 169 4.76 11.13 -6.45
N PRO A 170 5.69 10.44 -7.14
CA PRO A 170 6.80 11.10 -7.81
C PRO A 170 6.27 12.02 -8.91
N ALA A 171 6.88 13.19 -9.06
CA ALA A 171 6.52 14.17 -10.10
C ALA A 171 6.54 13.59 -11.52
N ASN A 172 7.40 12.60 -11.75
CA ASN A 172 7.52 11.88 -13.02
C ASN A 172 6.23 11.15 -13.41
N LEU A 173 5.48 10.66 -12.43
CA LEU A 173 4.21 9.98 -12.66
C LEU A 173 3.12 10.96 -13.14
N GLY A 174 3.13 12.18 -12.60
CA GLY A 174 2.22 13.25 -13.03
C GLY A 174 2.42 13.70 -14.47
N LYS A 175 3.54 13.33 -15.12
CA LYS A 175 3.82 13.68 -16.53
C LYS A 175 3.24 12.67 -17.53
N LEU A 176 2.63 11.57 -17.07
CA LEU A 176 2.07 10.57 -17.96
C LEU A 176 0.84 11.10 -18.72
N PRO A 177 0.87 11.14 -20.07
CA PRO A 177 -0.13 11.86 -20.85
C PRO A 177 -1.46 11.11 -21.01
N LEU A 178 -1.45 9.79 -20.85
CA LEU A 178 -2.60 8.90 -21.10
C LEU A 178 -3.08 8.17 -19.85
N LEU A 179 -2.54 8.48 -18.67
CA LEU A 179 -2.95 7.82 -17.43
C LEU A 179 -4.39 8.23 -17.08
N GLU A 180 -5.30 7.26 -17.08
CA GLU A 180 -6.74 7.44 -16.84
C GLU A 180 -7.15 6.91 -15.47
N TYR A 181 -6.46 5.86 -14.98
CA TYR A 181 -6.76 5.19 -13.72
C TYR A 181 -5.50 5.06 -12.86
N LEU A 182 -5.58 5.52 -11.62
CA LEU A 182 -4.54 5.35 -10.61
C LEU A 182 -5.16 4.76 -9.33
N ARG A 183 -4.62 3.64 -8.88
CA ARG A 183 -4.96 3.05 -7.59
C ARG A 183 -3.74 2.94 -6.70
N ILE A 184 -3.87 3.44 -5.49
CA ILE A 184 -2.84 3.43 -4.45
C ILE A 184 -3.45 2.75 -3.23
N TRP A 185 -2.77 1.73 -2.73
CA TRP A 185 -3.15 0.97 -1.55
C TRP A 185 -1.91 0.81 -0.68
N GLY A 186 -1.98 1.05 0.62
CA GLY A 186 -0.82 0.87 1.50
C GLY A 186 -0.86 1.78 2.71
N ASN A 187 0.23 1.78 3.49
CA ASN A 187 0.21 2.37 4.83
C ASN A 187 0.66 3.84 4.89
N GLU A 188 1.56 4.24 4.00
CA GLU A 188 2.24 5.54 4.04
C GLU A 188 1.96 6.33 2.76
N PHE A 189 1.19 7.41 2.88
CA PHE A 189 0.97 8.40 1.83
C PHE A 189 0.84 9.78 2.48
N VAL A 190 1.48 10.79 1.89
CA VAL A 190 1.50 12.18 2.38
C VAL A 190 1.01 13.14 1.28
N GLY A 191 1.28 12.87 0.00
CA GLY A 191 0.79 13.74 -1.06
C GLY A 191 1.36 13.52 -2.46
N ILE A 192 1.41 14.60 -3.25
CA ILE A 192 1.95 14.59 -4.62
C ILE A 192 3.14 15.54 -4.68
N GLU A 193 4.27 15.05 -5.18
CA GLU A 193 5.43 15.87 -5.48
C GLU A 193 5.31 16.40 -6.92
N THR A 194 5.47 17.71 -7.11
CA THR A 194 5.52 18.32 -8.45
C THR A 194 6.83 19.07 -8.61
N SER A 195 7.74 18.57 -9.45
CA SER A 195 9.02 19.22 -9.72
C SER A 195 9.06 19.85 -11.12
N SER A 196 9.40 21.14 -11.16
CA SER A 196 9.68 21.90 -12.37
C SER A 196 11.14 21.74 -12.80
N SER A 197 11.51 20.56 -13.31
CA SER A 197 12.81 20.40 -13.98
C SER A 197 12.74 20.86 -15.44
N SER A 198 12.68 22.18 -15.64
CA SER A 198 13.09 22.80 -16.91
C SER A 198 14.41 23.54 -16.69
N SER A 199 15.51 22.81 -16.82
CA SER A 199 16.81 23.41 -17.11
C SER A 199 16.78 23.96 -18.53
N SER A 200 16.36 25.21 -18.65
CA SER A 200 16.67 26.04 -19.81
C SER A 200 16.81 27.48 -19.34
N SER A 201 18.07 27.85 -19.10
CA SER A 201 18.52 29.22 -18.99
C SER A 201 18.24 29.97 -20.29
N SER A 202 17.28 30.90 -20.27
CA SER A 202 17.37 32.14 -21.03
C SER A 202 16.21 33.08 -20.68
N SER A 203 16.59 34.34 -20.53
CA SER A 203 15.82 35.51 -20.11
C SER A 203 14.70 35.94 -21.05
N SER A 204 13.74 36.65 -20.42
CA SER A 204 12.88 37.76 -20.91
C SER A 204 11.59 37.52 -21.70
N SER A 205 10.56 38.20 -21.15
CA SER A 205 9.34 38.81 -21.73
C SER A 205 8.18 37.93 -22.22
N SER A 206 7.09 38.00 -21.44
CA SER A 206 5.68 38.03 -21.85
C SER A 206 5.26 37.14 -23.02
N SER A 207 4.98 35.88 -22.72
CA SER A 207 3.84 35.14 -23.29
C SER A 207 3.55 33.96 -22.36
N SER A 208 2.27 33.74 -22.09
CA SER A 208 1.67 32.71 -21.22
C SER A 208 2.63 31.59 -20.81
N SER A 209 3.07 31.59 -19.54
CA SER A 209 3.77 30.44 -18.96
C SER A 209 3.00 29.17 -19.30
N PRO A 210 3.63 28.10 -19.82
CA PRO A 210 2.91 26.87 -20.12
C PRO A 210 2.29 26.38 -18.81
N LEU A 211 0.96 26.25 -18.79
CA LEU A 211 0.24 25.65 -17.68
C LEU A 211 0.83 24.25 -17.47
N LEU A 212 1.58 24.07 -16.39
CA LEU A 212 2.13 22.77 -16.04
C LEU A 212 0.96 21.94 -15.52
N MET A 213 0.63 20.88 -16.25
CA MET A 213 -0.45 19.96 -15.89
C MET A 213 0.14 18.66 -15.33
N ALA A 214 -0.17 18.38 -14.07
CA ALA A 214 0.07 17.07 -13.49
C ALA A 214 -1.19 16.21 -13.69
N PHE A 215 -1.03 14.98 -14.15
CA PHE A 215 -2.10 14.01 -14.38
C PHE A 215 -3.22 14.53 -15.30
N PRO A 216 -2.90 14.95 -16.55
CA PRO A 216 -3.83 15.68 -17.41
C PRO A 216 -5.11 14.90 -17.77
N LYS A 217 -5.02 13.57 -17.89
CA LYS A 217 -6.13 12.68 -18.29
C LYS A 217 -6.64 11.77 -17.18
N LEU A 218 -6.16 11.95 -15.96
CA LEU A 218 -6.55 11.07 -14.85
C LEU A 218 -8.03 11.27 -14.56
N ASN A 219 -8.82 10.21 -14.75
CA ASN A 219 -10.27 10.20 -14.58
C ASN A 219 -10.62 9.60 -13.21
N THR A 220 -9.97 8.49 -12.84
CA THR A 220 -10.28 7.74 -11.63
C THR A 220 -9.06 7.64 -10.72
N LEU A 221 -9.22 8.09 -9.47
CA LEU A 221 -8.23 7.95 -8.42
C LEU A 221 -8.81 7.15 -7.25
N TRP A 222 -8.13 6.05 -6.91
CA TRP A 222 -8.42 5.21 -5.75
C TRP A 222 -7.27 5.31 -4.76
N ILE A 223 -7.56 5.68 -3.51
CA ILE A 223 -6.62 5.68 -2.41
C ILE A 223 -7.24 4.85 -1.28
N GLU A 224 -6.56 3.80 -0.85
CA GLU A 224 -7.13 2.86 0.11
C GLU A 224 -6.13 2.45 1.20
N TYR A 225 -6.64 2.20 2.40
CA TYR A 225 -5.90 1.66 3.56
C TYR A 225 -4.74 2.53 4.06
N MET A 226 -4.78 3.84 3.80
CA MET A 226 -3.76 4.79 4.25
C MET A 226 -3.92 5.14 5.73
N CYS A 227 -3.41 4.27 6.59
CA CYS A 227 -3.54 4.36 8.05
C CYS A 227 -2.91 5.61 8.67
N ASP A 228 -1.78 6.07 8.12
CA ASP A 228 -1.01 7.20 8.66
C ASP A 228 -1.20 8.51 7.90
N TRP A 229 -2.08 8.53 6.89
CA TRP A 229 -2.30 9.71 6.06
C TRP A 229 -3.18 10.74 6.76
N GLU A 230 -2.58 11.83 7.23
CA GLU A 230 -3.27 12.90 7.95
C GLU A 230 -3.77 14.02 7.05
N GLU A 231 -2.91 14.50 6.14
CA GLU A 231 -3.14 15.69 5.33
C GLU A 231 -2.71 15.41 3.90
N TRP A 232 -3.51 15.87 2.93
CA TRP A 232 -3.16 15.76 1.51
C TRP A 232 -2.40 17.02 1.10
N GLU A 233 -1.07 16.94 1.12
CA GLU A 233 -0.22 18.06 0.75
C GLU A 233 0.24 18.03 -0.71
N TYR A 234 0.43 19.22 -1.28
CA TYR A 234 1.13 19.39 -2.56
C TYR A 234 2.44 20.12 -2.33
N LYS A 235 3.54 19.48 -2.65
CA LYS A 235 4.84 20.15 -2.72
C LYS A 235 4.95 20.85 -4.08
N ILE A 236 4.43 22.08 -4.15
CA ILE A 236 4.50 22.93 -5.35
C ILE A 236 5.77 23.77 -5.30
N THR A 237 6.76 23.44 -6.14
CA THR A 237 7.96 24.26 -6.33
C THR A 237 7.74 25.26 -7.47
N ALA A 238 7.06 26.36 -7.16
CA ALA A 238 6.83 27.55 -7.99
C ALA A 238 5.99 27.39 -9.28
N GLY A 239 4.93 28.22 -9.38
CA GLY A 239 4.04 28.36 -10.55
C GLY A 239 2.60 27.87 -10.27
N ASP A 240 1.64 28.37 -11.06
CA ASP A 240 0.27 27.85 -11.06
C ASP A 240 0.24 26.48 -11.77
N ILE A 241 0.27 25.40 -10.99
CA ILE A 241 0.17 24.02 -11.50
C ILE A 241 -1.29 23.60 -11.47
N THR A 242 -1.81 23.13 -12.60
CA THR A 242 -3.13 22.49 -12.64
C THR A 242 -2.96 20.99 -12.37
N ILE A 243 -3.54 20.50 -11.28
CA ILE A 243 -3.38 19.11 -10.85
C ILE A 243 -4.69 18.37 -11.11
N MET A 244 -4.60 17.25 -11.84
CA MET A 244 -5.73 16.34 -12.12
C MET A 244 -6.98 17.03 -12.69
N PRO A 245 -6.88 17.86 -13.76
CA PRO A 245 -8.00 18.63 -14.28
C PRO A 245 -9.19 17.79 -14.77
N SER A 246 -8.95 16.53 -15.16
CA SER A 246 -9.96 15.63 -15.74
C SER A 246 -10.50 14.60 -14.73
N LEU A 247 -10.26 14.79 -13.43
CA LEU A 247 -10.65 13.81 -12.41
C LEU A 247 -12.17 13.80 -12.23
N SER A 248 -12.82 12.67 -12.54
CA SER A 248 -14.27 12.50 -12.38
C SER A 248 -14.66 11.60 -11.22
N HIS A 249 -13.78 10.68 -10.82
CA HIS A 249 -14.08 9.70 -9.79
C HIS A 249 -12.97 9.64 -8.74
N LEU A 250 -13.28 10.01 -7.51
CA LEU A 250 -12.37 9.95 -6.37
C LEU A 250 -12.90 8.96 -5.33
N TYR A 251 -12.13 7.93 -5.03
CA TYR A 251 -12.45 6.92 -4.02
C TYR A 251 -11.37 6.91 -2.96
N ILE A 252 -11.76 7.18 -1.72
CA ILE A 252 -10.88 7.12 -0.55
C ILE A 252 -11.51 6.17 0.46
N GLN A 253 -10.85 5.06 0.75
CA GLN A 253 -11.38 4.02 1.65
C GLN A 253 -10.37 3.65 2.72
N TYR A 254 -10.82 3.42 3.95
CA TYR A 254 -9.96 2.98 5.06
C TYR A 254 -8.76 3.92 5.33
N CYS A 255 -8.98 5.24 5.25
CA CYS A 255 -7.99 6.28 5.60
C CYS A 255 -8.43 7.01 6.88
N PRO A 256 -8.19 6.45 8.08
CA PRO A 256 -8.82 6.90 9.33
C PRO A 256 -8.30 8.26 9.84
N LYS A 257 -7.07 8.65 9.49
CA LYS A 257 -6.44 9.88 9.98
C LYS A 257 -6.62 11.10 9.07
N LEU A 258 -7.19 10.92 7.88
CA LEU A 258 -7.31 11.99 6.89
C LEU A 258 -8.27 13.07 7.39
N LYS A 259 -7.76 14.29 7.60
CA LYS A 259 -8.52 15.40 8.18
C LYS A 259 -9.37 16.14 7.16
N SER A 260 -8.83 16.41 5.98
CA SER A 260 -9.50 17.18 4.94
C SER A 260 -8.96 16.88 3.55
N LEU A 261 -9.78 17.18 2.54
CA LEU A 261 -9.36 17.17 1.14
C LEU A 261 -8.86 18.55 0.72
N PRO A 262 -7.94 18.62 -0.25
CA PRO A 262 -7.47 19.87 -0.81
C PRO A 262 -8.56 20.70 -1.51
N ASP A 263 -8.50 22.01 -1.34
CA ASP A 263 -9.51 22.94 -1.89
C ASP A 263 -9.69 22.84 -3.41
N HIS A 264 -8.61 22.67 -4.18
CA HIS A 264 -8.71 22.55 -5.64
C HIS A 264 -9.50 21.30 -6.08
N LEU A 265 -9.51 20.21 -5.30
CA LEU A 265 -10.38 19.05 -5.56
C LEU A 265 -11.82 19.37 -5.18
N LEU A 266 -12.05 20.10 -4.08
CA LEU A 266 -13.39 20.52 -3.68
C LEU A 266 -14.06 21.47 -4.70
N HIS A 267 -13.25 22.21 -5.46
CA HIS A 267 -13.69 23.14 -6.50
C HIS A 267 -13.54 22.58 -7.92
N ALA A 268 -13.13 21.32 -8.09
CA ALA A 268 -12.96 20.71 -9.40
C ALA A 268 -14.35 20.48 -10.05
N THR A 269 -14.57 21.12 -11.20
CA THR A 269 -15.82 21.02 -11.96
C THR A 269 -15.98 19.70 -12.72
N SER A 270 -14.89 18.93 -12.84
CA SER A 270 -14.84 17.63 -13.53
C SER A 270 -15.24 16.45 -12.64
N LEU A 271 -15.27 16.63 -11.32
CA LEU A 271 -15.64 15.57 -10.38
C LEU A 271 -17.13 15.26 -10.46
N GLU A 272 -17.45 14.00 -10.71
CA GLU A 272 -18.82 13.46 -10.77
C GLU A 272 -19.17 12.63 -9.53
N SER A 273 -18.17 11.92 -8.98
CA SER A 273 -18.33 11.09 -7.80
C SER A 273 -17.14 11.20 -6.85
N ILE A 274 -17.47 11.31 -5.56
CA ILE A 274 -16.52 11.22 -4.45
C ILE A 274 -17.05 10.13 -3.53
N CYS A 275 -16.21 9.21 -3.06
CA CYS A 275 -16.60 8.19 -2.09
C CYS A 275 -15.57 8.19 -0.98
N LEU A 276 -15.98 8.57 0.23
CA LEU A 276 -15.16 8.54 1.43
C LEU A 276 -15.72 7.46 2.35
N LEU A 277 -15.00 6.35 2.50
CA LEU A 277 -15.37 5.25 3.40
C LEU A 277 -14.31 5.18 4.52
N SER A 278 -14.58 5.79 5.67
CA SER A 278 -13.81 5.52 6.90
C SER A 278 -14.58 4.54 7.77
N GLU A 279 -13.96 4.04 8.85
CA GLU A 279 -14.54 3.04 9.77
C GLU A 279 -15.96 3.37 10.29
N ASN A 280 -16.44 4.60 10.12
CA ASN A 280 -17.85 4.99 10.24
C ASN A 280 -18.27 6.12 9.28
N CYS A 281 -18.51 5.87 7.97
CA CYS A 281 -19.57 6.57 7.19
C CYS A 281 -19.70 6.13 5.71
N HIS A 282 -20.88 6.44 5.15
CA HIS A 282 -21.42 6.10 3.83
C HIS A 282 -20.84 6.90 2.64
N CYS A 283 -20.88 6.31 1.44
CA CYS A 283 -20.59 7.00 0.17
C CYS A 283 -21.49 8.24 -0.03
N LEU A 284 -20.91 9.44 -0.18
CA LEU A 284 -21.64 10.69 -0.41
C LEU A 284 -21.51 11.15 -1.87
N LYS A 285 -22.61 11.37 -2.58
CA LYS A 285 -22.54 12.08 -3.87
C LYS A 285 -22.08 13.53 -3.65
N ILE A 286 -21.41 14.15 -4.62
CA ILE A 286 -20.87 15.52 -4.52
C ILE A 286 -21.94 16.55 -4.09
N SER A 287 -23.18 16.38 -4.57
CA SER A 287 -24.32 17.21 -4.15
C SER A 287 -24.64 17.15 -2.65
N GLN A 288 -24.30 16.04 -1.99
CA GLN A 288 -24.49 15.83 -0.54
C GLN A 288 -23.29 16.34 0.26
N TYR A 289 -22.07 16.26 -0.29
CA TYR A 289 -20.87 16.81 0.35
C TYR A 289 -20.90 18.35 0.39
N HIS A 290 -21.30 19.01 -0.70
CA HIS A 290 -21.48 20.47 -0.68
C HIS A 290 -22.57 20.93 0.29
N ALA A 291 -23.59 20.10 0.56
CA ALA A 291 -24.60 20.39 1.57
C ALA A 291 -24.01 20.33 2.99
N LEU A 292 -23.18 19.31 3.29
CA LEU A 292 -22.46 19.19 4.56
C LEU A 292 -21.46 20.34 4.80
N VAL A 293 -20.74 20.76 3.75
CA VAL A 293 -19.80 21.90 3.84
C VAL A 293 -20.53 23.23 3.99
N LYS A 294 -21.71 23.39 3.37
CA LYS A 294 -22.57 24.58 3.57
C LYS A 294 -23.18 24.62 4.97
N ASP A 295 -23.64 23.49 5.50
CA ASP A 295 -24.16 23.40 6.86
C ASP A 295 -23.07 23.67 7.93
N SER A 296 -21.80 23.47 7.59
CA SER A 296 -20.66 23.83 8.45
C SER A 296 -20.29 25.32 8.42
N SER A 297 -20.91 26.13 7.55
CA SER A 297 -20.47 27.50 7.24
C SER A 297 -21.59 28.53 7.41
N THR A 298 -22.26 28.57 8.56
CA THR A 298 -22.85 29.76 9.26
C THR A 298 -23.84 29.29 10.33
N PRO A 299 -23.86 29.89 11.54
CA PRO A 299 -24.82 29.51 12.57
C PRO A 299 -26.14 30.24 12.34
N GLU A 300 -27.11 29.59 11.69
CA GLU A 300 -28.50 30.05 11.75
C GLU A 300 -29.10 29.66 13.10
N ALA A 301 -29.17 30.64 14.00
CA ALA A 301 -30.03 30.76 15.19
C ALA A 301 -30.57 29.43 15.78
N ALA A 302 -29.70 28.47 16.06
CA ALA A 302 -30.07 27.25 16.75
C ALA A 302 -29.94 27.49 18.26
N THR A 303 -31.06 27.36 18.96
CA THR A 303 -31.09 27.34 20.43
C THR A 303 -30.14 26.28 20.96
N ASP A 304 -29.30 26.64 21.94
CA ASP A 304 -28.32 25.75 22.55
C ASP A 304 -28.89 24.37 22.88
N LEU A 305 -28.25 23.33 22.36
CA LEU A 305 -28.50 21.95 22.76
C LEU A 305 -28.01 21.76 24.20
N TYR A 306 -28.97 21.80 25.13
CA TYR A 306 -28.71 21.48 26.52
C TYR A 306 -28.68 19.95 26.68
N PHE A 307 -27.49 19.40 26.87
CA PHE A 307 -27.35 18.03 27.37
C PHE A 307 -27.54 18.04 28.88
N SER A 308 -28.32 17.11 29.42
CA SER A 308 -28.61 17.06 30.86
C SER A 308 -27.37 16.83 31.74
N THR A 309 -26.22 16.48 31.16
CA THR A 309 -24.94 16.27 31.87
C THR A 309 -23.75 16.68 31.01
N GLN A 310 -22.82 17.45 31.60
CA GLN A 310 -21.64 18.03 30.94
C GLN A 310 -20.44 17.05 30.81
N TYR A 311 -20.50 15.84 31.39
CA TYR A 311 -19.45 14.82 31.26
C TYR A 311 -20.06 13.40 31.16
N SER A 312 -19.24 12.45 30.69
CA SER A 312 -19.56 11.03 30.51
C SER A 312 -20.12 10.40 31.79
N GLN A 313 -20.96 9.37 31.62
CA GLN A 313 -21.66 8.59 32.64
C GLN A 313 -20.91 8.44 33.98
N SER A 314 -21.63 8.22 35.08
CA SER A 314 -21.02 8.17 36.42
C SER A 314 -19.78 7.27 36.45
N THR A 315 -18.80 7.58 37.30
CA THR A 315 -17.54 6.82 37.42
C THR A 315 -17.78 5.31 37.57
N TRP A 316 -18.91 4.95 38.19
CA TRP A 316 -19.37 3.58 38.35
C TRP A 316 -19.88 2.93 37.07
N GLU A 317 -20.57 3.67 36.21
CA GLU A 317 -21.04 3.18 34.90
C GLU A 317 -19.90 3.03 33.90
N GLN A 318 -18.92 3.94 33.94
CA GLN A 318 -17.69 3.80 33.17
C GLN A 318 -16.88 2.59 33.66
N PHE A 319 -16.78 2.38 34.97
CA PHE A 319 -16.15 1.20 35.54
C PHE A 319 -16.83 -0.10 35.13
N LYS A 320 -18.17 -0.17 35.16
CA LYS A 320 -18.95 -1.31 34.64
C LYS A 320 -18.71 -1.54 33.16
N SER A 321 -18.65 -0.47 32.36
CA SER A 321 -18.40 -0.56 30.92
C SER A 321 -16.99 -1.07 30.63
N CYS A 322 -15.99 -0.66 31.41
CA CYS A 322 -14.62 -1.18 31.32
C CYS A 322 -14.54 -2.66 31.71
N LEU A 323 -15.18 -3.08 32.81
CA LEU A 323 -15.25 -4.49 33.21
C LEU A 323 -15.98 -5.35 32.18
N TRP A 324 -17.05 -4.83 31.59
CA TRP A 324 -17.79 -5.52 30.53
C TRP A 324 -16.94 -5.70 29.27
N LYS A 325 -16.23 -4.66 28.82
CA LYS A 325 -15.28 -4.75 27.70
C LYS A 325 -14.12 -5.69 28.01
N GLN A 326 -13.57 -5.64 29.22
CA GLN A 326 -12.50 -6.53 29.66
C GLN A 326 -12.97 -7.99 29.66
N TRP A 327 -14.20 -8.28 30.10
CA TRP A 327 -14.78 -9.61 30.05
C TRP A 327 -14.93 -10.13 28.60
N TRP A 328 -15.44 -9.30 27.68
CA TRP A 328 -15.56 -9.66 26.27
C TRP A 328 -14.21 -9.89 25.59
N THR A 329 -13.23 -9.02 25.83
CA THR A 329 -11.87 -9.18 25.28
C THR A 329 -11.19 -10.42 25.85
N TYR A 330 -11.39 -10.70 27.14
CA TYR A 330 -10.83 -11.88 27.78
C TYR A 330 -11.34 -13.16 27.09
N TRP A 331 -12.65 -13.31 26.85
CA TRP A 331 -13.19 -14.54 26.25
C TRP A 331 -13.12 -14.62 24.72
N ARG A 332 -12.54 -13.62 24.04
CA ARG A 332 -12.43 -13.60 22.57
C ARG A 332 -11.51 -14.70 22.01
N SER A 333 -10.59 -15.20 22.83
CA SER A 333 -9.64 -16.27 22.48
C SER A 333 -9.66 -17.39 23.54
N PRO A 334 -10.72 -18.22 23.57
CA PRO A 334 -10.91 -19.23 24.62
C PRO A 334 -9.78 -20.27 24.67
N ASP A 335 -9.22 -20.65 23.52
CA ASP A 335 -8.13 -21.64 23.43
C ASP A 335 -6.84 -21.14 24.08
N TYR A 336 -6.47 -19.86 23.84
CA TYR A 336 -5.31 -19.23 24.47
C TYR A 336 -5.45 -19.17 25.99
N ASN A 337 -6.65 -18.83 26.48
CA ASN A 337 -6.90 -18.78 27.92
C ASN A 337 -6.88 -20.17 28.57
N LEU A 338 -7.42 -21.19 27.90
CA LEU A 338 -7.41 -22.55 28.41
C LEU A 338 -5.98 -23.06 28.58
N VAL A 339 -5.12 -22.86 27.57
CA VAL A 339 -3.69 -23.21 27.65
C VAL A 339 -3.03 -22.48 28.81
N ARG A 340 -3.30 -21.18 28.97
CA ARG A 340 -2.78 -20.38 30.08
C ARG A 340 -3.23 -20.89 31.45
N PHE A 341 -4.51 -21.28 31.60
CA PHE A 341 -5.02 -21.88 32.83
C PHE A 341 -4.39 -23.24 33.11
N CYS A 342 -4.21 -24.09 32.09
CA CYS A 342 -3.51 -25.36 32.22
C CYS A 342 -2.06 -25.16 32.69
N PHE A 343 -1.32 -24.21 32.10
CA PHE A 343 0.05 -23.89 32.51
C PHE A 343 0.13 -23.39 33.95
N ILE A 344 -0.78 -22.49 34.35
CA ILE A 344 -0.83 -21.96 35.73
C ILE A 344 -1.19 -23.07 36.71
N PHE A 345 -2.14 -23.94 36.37
CA PHE A 345 -2.54 -25.08 37.21
C PHE A 345 -1.40 -26.09 37.39
N ILE A 346 -0.70 -26.45 36.30
CA ILE A 346 0.47 -27.33 36.35
C ILE A 346 1.59 -26.67 37.17
N ALA A 347 1.89 -25.39 36.94
CA ALA A 347 2.89 -24.65 37.71
C ALA A 347 2.54 -24.57 39.20
N ALA A 348 1.26 -24.39 39.53
CA ALA A 348 0.77 -24.38 40.91
C ALA A 348 0.85 -25.77 41.56
N LEU A 349 0.64 -26.86 40.82
CA LEU A 349 0.82 -28.22 41.34
C LEU A 349 2.29 -28.59 41.54
N VAL A 350 3.19 -28.10 40.66
CA VAL A 350 4.64 -28.31 40.76
C VAL A 350 5.23 -27.56 41.96
N HIS A 351 4.77 -26.32 42.23
CA HIS A 351 5.27 -25.49 43.33
C HIS A 351 4.42 -25.56 44.61
N GLY A 352 3.22 -26.15 44.56
CA GLY A 352 2.21 -26.12 45.62
C GLY A 352 2.35 -27.17 46.71
N LYS A 353 3.45 -27.93 46.77
CA LYS A 353 3.76 -28.79 47.91
C LYS A 353 4.64 -28.06 48.94
N GLY A 354 4.08 -27.05 49.59
CA GLY A 354 4.76 -26.41 50.72
C GLY A 354 4.03 -25.20 51.30
N LYS A 355 3.37 -25.40 52.45
CA LYS A 355 2.87 -24.43 53.47
C LYS A 355 2.16 -23.15 52.98
N LEU A 356 1.06 -22.82 53.69
CA LEU A 356 0.15 -21.65 53.50
C LEU A 356 0.81 -20.28 53.24
N ASN A 357 2.11 -20.09 53.55
CA ASN A 357 2.84 -18.84 53.33
C ASN A 357 3.22 -18.57 51.86
N TYR A 358 3.18 -19.58 50.98
CA TYR A 358 3.45 -19.37 49.55
C TYR A 358 2.26 -18.75 48.82
N LEU A 359 1.04 -19.00 49.27
CA LEU A 359 -0.17 -18.46 48.64
C LEU A 359 -0.25 -16.94 48.80
N SER A 360 0.07 -16.41 49.99
CA SER A 360 0.13 -14.97 50.23
C SER A 360 1.25 -14.31 49.43
N MET A 361 2.39 -14.99 49.24
CA MET A 361 3.50 -14.49 48.40
C MET A 361 3.12 -14.43 46.92
N ILE A 362 2.42 -15.46 46.41
CA ILE A 362 1.93 -15.51 45.02
C ILE A 362 0.84 -14.46 44.80
N ILE A 363 -0.12 -14.33 45.71
CA ILE A 363 -1.16 -13.30 45.64
C ILE A 363 -0.54 -11.90 45.70
N GLY A 364 0.47 -11.70 46.57
CA GLY A 364 1.22 -10.44 46.65
C GLY A 364 1.97 -10.12 45.34
N ALA A 365 2.63 -11.11 44.74
CA ALA A 365 3.33 -10.94 43.46
C ALA A 365 2.38 -10.65 42.29
N ILE A 366 1.23 -11.31 42.24
CA ILE A 366 0.17 -11.03 41.25
C ILE A 366 -0.38 -9.61 41.46
N TYR A 367 -0.64 -9.21 42.69
CA TYR A 367 -1.14 -7.86 43.01
C TYR A 367 -0.14 -6.77 42.58
N VAL A 368 1.15 -6.95 42.87
CA VAL A 368 2.21 -6.02 42.44
C VAL A 368 2.34 -5.98 40.92
N SER A 369 2.24 -7.12 40.24
CA SER A 369 2.32 -7.19 38.77
C SER A 369 1.14 -6.48 38.11
N VAL A 370 -0.08 -6.66 38.63
CA VAL A 370 -1.29 -6.00 38.13
C VAL A 370 -1.22 -4.48 38.36
N LEU A 371 -0.73 -4.04 39.53
CA LEU A 371 -0.49 -2.62 39.79
C LEU A 371 0.56 -2.02 38.84
N PHE A 372 1.67 -2.71 38.62
CA PHE A 372 2.74 -2.25 37.73
C PHE A 372 2.27 -2.13 36.27
N VAL A 373 1.53 -3.13 35.77
CA VAL A 373 0.93 -3.10 34.43
C VAL A 373 -0.15 -2.02 34.34
N GLY A 374 -0.97 -1.84 35.38
CA GLY A 374 -1.96 -0.78 35.45
C GLY A 374 -1.35 0.62 35.38
N ILE A 375 -0.27 0.87 36.12
CA ILE A 375 0.43 2.16 36.13
C ILE A 375 1.07 2.45 34.77
N ASN A 376 1.73 1.48 34.13
CA ASN A 376 2.33 1.66 32.80
C ASN A 376 1.28 1.87 31.69
N ASN A 377 0.10 1.26 31.82
CA ASN A 377 -0.99 1.48 30.87
C ASN A 377 -1.69 2.82 31.09
N CYS A 378 -1.69 3.37 32.31
CA CYS A 378 -2.21 4.71 32.59
C CYS A 378 -1.23 5.84 32.23
N SER A 379 0.07 5.57 32.10
CA SER A 379 1.06 6.61 31.72
C SER A 379 1.10 6.92 30.22
N THR A 380 0.29 6.25 29.42
CA THR A 380 0.20 6.42 27.95
C THR A 380 -1.11 7.08 27.50
N VAL A 381 -1.85 7.71 28.43
CA VAL A 381 -3.03 8.53 28.14
C VAL A 381 -2.76 9.99 28.49
#